data_AF-A0A2T4TB03-F1
#
_entry.id   AF-A0A2T4TB03-F1
#
_cell.length_a   1.000
_cell.length_b   1.000
_cell.length_c   1.000
_cell.angle_alpha   90.00
_cell.angle_beta   90.00
_cell.angle_gamma   90.00
#
_symmetry.space_group_name_H-M   'P 1'
#
loop_
_entity.id
_entity.type
_entity.pdbx_description
1 polymer ?
#
loop_
_entity_poly.entity_id
_entity_poly.type
_entity_poly.pdbx_seq_one_letter_code
_entity_poly.pdbx_strand_id
1 'polypeptide(L)'
;MKKYLLIFMLSVTSMAYAQKAHPAYCEVMAYNFWGVGKVYITIDLGAERNGTICDNNQKPVKFNSHIDALNYMAKLGWRVKDTYFLSELKDKVLHFLLVKDVIDDSQISEGIYVKPKKTKEPYKPGKDGDGVY
;
A
#
# COMPACT_ATOMS: atom_id res chain seq x y z
N MET A 1 1.28 -35.20 36.68
CA MET A 1 1.96 -34.00 36.13
C MET A 1 1.97 -33.98 34.60
N LYS A 2 2.52 -34.98 33.89
CA LYS A 2 2.53 -35.01 32.40
C LYS A 2 1.15 -34.89 31.72
N LYS A 3 0.10 -35.47 32.31
CA LYS A 3 -1.28 -35.41 31.77
C LYS A 3 -1.88 -34.00 31.81
N TYR A 4 -1.64 -33.26 32.88
CA TYR A 4 -2.09 -31.87 33.03
C TYR A 4 -1.27 -30.91 32.16
N LEU A 5 0.03 -31.19 31.97
CA LEU A 5 0.87 -30.46 31.02
C LEU A 5 0.33 -30.59 29.58
N LEU A 6 -0.08 -31.81 29.18
CA LEU A 6 -0.65 -32.06 27.85
C LEU A 6 -1.97 -31.30 27.65
N ILE A 7 -2.86 -31.33 28.64
CA ILE A 7 -4.15 -30.61 28.62
C ILE A 7 -3.93 -29.10 28.55
N PHE A 8 -2.96 -28.57 29.31
CA PHE A 8 -2.59 -27.17 29.27
C PHE A 8 -2.05 -26.76 27.88
N MET A 9 -1.19 -27.58 27.28
CA MET A 9 -0.68 -27.37 25.91
C MET A 9 -1.82 -27.34 24.88
N LEU A 10 -2.78 -28.28 24.98
CA LEU A 10 -3.96 -28.33 24.12
C LEU A 10 -4.84 -27.08 24.28
N SER A 11 -5.05 -26.58 25.50
CA SER A 11 -5.85 -25.36 25.73
C SER A 11 -5.21 -24.08 25.19
N VAL A 12 -3.87 -23.98 25.20
CA VAL A 12 -3.15 -22.82 24.64
C VAL A 12 -3.25 -22.83 23.11
N THR A 13 -3.20 -24.01 22.48
CA THR A 13 -3.34 -24.12 21.02
C THR A 13 -4.70 -23.69 20.51
N SER A 14 -5.80 -23.97 21.22
CA SER A 14 -7.16 -23.59 20.78
C SER A 14 -7.42 -22.08 20.83
N MET A 15 -6.74 -21.32 21.71
CA MET A 15 -6.84 -19.85 21.74
C MET A 15 -6.17 -19.20 20.51
N ALA A 16 -5.12 -19.81 19.97
CA ALA A 16 -4.42 -19.30 18.78
C ALA A 16 -5.26 -19.39 17.49
N TYR A 17 -6.22 -20.33 17.42
CA TYR A 17 -7.09 -20.51 16.24
C TYR A 17 -8.39 -19.69 16.28
N ALA A 18 -8.63 -18.91 17.34
CA ALA A 18 -9.87 -18.13 17.48
C ALA A 18 -9.83 -16.76 16.80
N GLN A 19 -8.66 -16.30 16.36
CA GLN A 19 -8.50 -15.03 15.66
C GLN A 19 -9.03 -15.15 14.22
N LYS A 20 -10.22 -14.62 13.99
CA LYS A 20 -10.88 -14.66 12.68
C LYS A 20 -10.26 -13.61 11.76
N ALA A 21 -9.58 -14.05 10.71
CA ALA A 21 -9.07 -13.16 9.69
C ALA A 21 -10.22 -12.42 8.97
N HIS A 22 -9.95 -11.18 8.55
CA HIS A 22 -10.84 -10.37 7.73
C HIS A 22 -10.07 -9.77 6.56
N PRO A 23 -10.75 -9.41 5.44
CA PRO A 23 -10.08 -8.77 4.33
C PRO A 23 -9.71 -7.33 4.69
N ALA A 24 -8.48 -6.95 4.38
CA ALA A 24 -8.02 -5.58 4.26
C ALA A 24 -7.78 -5.24 2.78
N TYR A 25 -8.00 -3.99 2.41
CA TYR A 25 -7.88 -3.50 1.04
C TYR A 25 -6.86 -2.38 0.95
N CYS A 26 -6.19 -2.31 -0.18
CA CYS A 26 -5.41 -1.15 -0.58
C CYS A 26 -5.53 -0.91 -2.07
N GLU A 27 -5.15 0.29 -2.51
CA GLU A 27 -5.07 0.60 -3.92
C GLU A 27 -3.64 0.88 -4.34
N VAL A 28 -3.20 0.25 -5.43
CA VAL A 28 -1.95 0.59 -6.12
C VAL A 28 -2.31 1.30 -7.42
N MET A 29 -1.77 2.51 -7.61
CA MET A 29 -1.98 3.32 -8.80
C MET A 29 -0.70 3.39 -9.62
N ALA A 30 -0.81 3.12 -10.92
CA ALA A 30 0.27 3.23 -11.87
C ALA A 30 0.02 4.38 -12.86
N TYR A 31 0.97 5.31 -12.92
CA TYR A 31 1.03 6.42 -13.85
C TYR A 31 2.12 6.17 -14.89
N ASN A 32 2.03 6.79 -16.06
CA ASN A 32 2.98 6.63 -17.18
C ASN A 32 3.22 5.15 -17.58
N PHE A 33 2.20 4.31 -17.44
CA PHE A 33 2.33 2.87 -17.60
C PHE A 33 2.36 2.38 -19.06
N TRP A 34 2.14 3.27 -20.03
CA TRP A 34 2.17 2.98 -21.47
C TRP A 34 3.59 2.92 -22.07
N GLY A 35 4.64 2.91 -21.24
CA GLY A 35 6.02 2.68 -21.67
C GLY A 35 6.80 3.93 -22.10
N VAL A 36 6.21 5.13 -22.03
CA VAL A 36 6.96 6.39 -22.22
C VAL A 36 7.42 6.92 -20.86
N GLY A 37 8.72 6.81 -20.60
CA GLY A 37 9.34 7.26 -19.35
C GLY A 37 9.22 6.24 -18.21
N LYS A 38 9.52 6.69 -16.98
CA LYS A 38 9.47 5.82 -15.80
C LYS A 38 8.04 5.71 -15.29
N VAL A 39 7.60 4.47 -15.05
CA VAL A 39 6.35 4.22 -14.34
C VAL A 39 6.44 4.84 -12.95
N TYR A 40 5.42 5.60 -12.57
CA TYR A 40 5.28 6.14 -11.23
C TYR A 40 4.20 5.36 -10.50
N ILE A 41 4.55 4.80 -9.34
CA ILE A 41 3.67 3.94 -8.54
C ILE A 41 3.37 4.64 -7.23
N THR A 42 2.09 4.71 -6.88
CA THR A 42 1.64 5.12 -5.55
C THR A 42 0.74 4.06 -4.93
N ILE A 43 0.61 4.13 -3.61
CA ILE A 43 -0.28 3.26 -2.82
C ILE A 43 -1.22 4.10 -1.97
N ASP A 44 -2.42 3.59 -1.72
CA ASP A 44 -3.34 4.05 -0.68
C ASP A 44 -3.71 2.87 0.24
N LEU A 45 -3.29 2.93 1.50
CA LEU A 45 -3.59 1.95 2.56
C LEU A 45 -4.76 2.41 3.48
N GLY A 46 -5.45 3.49 3.14
CA GLY A 46 -6.42 4.16 4.00
C GLY A 46 -5.79 4.87 5.21
N ALA A 47 -6.62 5.55 6.01
CA ALA A 47 -6.22 6.28 7.21
C ALA A 47 -5.01 7.22 7.00
N GLU A 48 -5.07 8.06 5.95
CA GLU A 48 -4.04 9.03 5.54
C GLU A 48 -2.69 8.43 5.10
N ARG A 49 -2.58 7.10 4.99
CA ARG A 49 -1.38 6.41 4.50
C ARG A 49 -1.46 6.22 2.99
N ASN A 50 -1.36 7.33 2.27
CA ASN A 50 -1.27 7.34 0.82
C ASN A 50 0.02 8.01 0.35
N GLY A 51 0.60 7.52 -0.75
CA GLY A 51 1.78 8.12 -1.35
C GLY A 51 2.76 7.11 -1.93
N THR A 52 4.05 7.38 -1.74
CA THR A 52 5.13 6.61 -2.37
C THR A 52 5.54 5.44 -1.49
N ILE A 53 5.64 4.24 -2.07
CA ILE A 53 6.15 3.04 -1.39
C ILE A 53 7.65 3.21 -1.14
N CYS A 54 8.07 2.99 0.10
CA CYS A 54 9.45 3.06 0.55
C CYS A 54 9.93 1.72 1.12
N ASP A 55 11.23 1.48 1.03
CA ASP A 55 11.90 0.36 1.68
C ASP A 55 12.10 0.60 3.19
N ASN A 56 12.71 -0.38 3.86
CA ASN A 56 13.02 -0.33 5.30
C ASN A 56 13.97 0.82 5.70
N ASN A 57 14.65 1.45 4.73
CA ASN A 57 15.51 2.61 4.94
C ASN A 57 14.79 3.93 4.63
N GLN A 58 13.46 3.90 4.49
CA GLN A 58 12.62 5.04 4.07
C GLN A 58 12.98 5.60 2.68
N LYS A 59 13.64 4.81 1.83
CA LYS A 59 13.97 5.22 0.45
C LYS A 59 12.85 4.78 -0.50
N PRO A 60 12.41 5.65 -1.43
CA PRO A 60 11.43 5.27 -2.45
C PRO A 60 11.85 4.03 -3.22
N VAL A 61 10.97 3.03 -3.29
CA VAL A 61 11.17 1.84 -4.12
C VAL A 61 11.02 2.24 -5.59
N LYS A 62 11.97 1.82 -6.42
CA LYS A 62 11.93 2.05 -7.87
C LYS A 62 11.33 0.82 -8.53
N PHE A 63 10.23 1.03 -9.26
CA PHE A 63 9.59 0.01 -10.08
C PHE A 63 9.86 0.32 -11.56
N ASN A 64 10.23 -0.68 -12.35
CA ASN A 64 10.42 -0.50 -13.80
C ASN A 64 9.09 -0.71 -14.55
N SER A 65 8.14 -1.41 -13.93
CA SER A 65 6.82 -1.69 -14.47
C SER A 65 5.76 -1.73 -13.36
N HIS A 66 4.48 -1.65 -13.71
CA HIS A 66 3.42 -1.95 -12.76
C HIS A 66 3.47 -3.41 -12.28
N ILE A 67 4.01 -4.34 -13.09
CA ILE A 67 4.16 -5.74 -12.70
C ILE A 67 5.20 -5.90 -11.58
N ASP A 68 6.28 -5.10 -11.60
CA ASP A 68 7.27 -5.08 -10.52
C ASP A 68 6.60 -4.69 -9.19
N ALA A 69 5.71 -3.69 -9.23
CA ALA A 69 4.95 -3.26 -8.08
C ALA A 69 3.99 -4.34 -7.57
N LEU A 70 3.25 -5.00 -8.47
CA LEU A 70 2.36 -6.10 -8.08
C LEU A 70 3.13 -7.29 -7.49
N ASN A 71 4.29 -7.64 -8.06
CA ASN A 71 5.15 -8.69 -7.52
C ASN A 71 5.72 -8.31 -6.15
N TYR A 72 6.05 -7.04 -5.93
CA TYR A 72 6.46 -6.54 -4.63
C TYR A 72 5.32 -6.69 -3.61
N MET A 73 4.11 -6.28 -3.97
CA MET A 73 2.93 -6.41 -3.10
C MET A 73 2.56 -7.88 -2.83
N ALA A 74 2.70 -8.75 -3.82
CA ALA A 74 2.46 -10.19 -3.69
C ALA A 74 3.38 -10.85 -2.65
N LYS A 75 4.66 -10.45 -2.58
CA LYS A 75 5.59 -10.91 -1.54
C LYS A 75 5.15 -10.53 -0.12
N LEU A 76 4.34 -9.49 0.00
CA LEU A 76 3.78 -8.98 1.27
C LEU A 76 2.38 -9.55 1.58
N GLY A 77 1.92 -10.52 0.79
CA GLY A 77 0.65 -11.23 0.98
C GLY A 77 -0.55 -10.59 0.29
N TRP A 78 -0.36 -9.55 -0.51
CA TRP A 78 -1.45 -8.91 -1.23
C TRP A 78 -1.78 -9.62 -2.55
N ARG A 79 -3.07 -9.66 -2.90
CA ARG A 79 -3.58 -10.26 -4.13
C ARG A 79 -4.39 -9.22 -4.89
N VAL A 80 -4.25 -9.17 -6.22
CA VAL A 80 -5.12 -8.33 -7.06
C VAL A 80 -6.55 -8.84 -6.95
N LYS A 81 -7.47 -7.97 -6.56
CA LYS A 81 -8.90 -8.22 -6.45
C LYS A 81 -9.64 -7.71 -7.69
N ASP A 82 -9.29 -6.50 -8.13
CA ASP A 82 -9.90 -5.86 -9.29
C ASP A 82 -8.94 -4.84 -9.92
N THR A 83 -9.22 -4.45 -11.15
CA THR A 83 -8.45 -3.46 -11.90
C THR A 83 -9.37 -2.57 -12.72
N TYR A 84 -9.15 -1.26 -12.66
CA TYR A 84 -9.91 -0.31 -13.44
C TYR A 84 -9.00 0.82 -13.94
N PHE A 85 -9.44 1.49 -15.00
CA PHE A 85 -8.68 2.51 -15.68
C PHE A 85 -9.44 3.83 -15.64
N LEU A 86 -8.80 4.87 -15.13
CA LEU A 86 -9.33 6.23 -15.14
C LEU A 86 -8.57 7.07 -16.17
N SER A 87 -9.32 7.73 -17.05
CA SER A 87 -8.78 8.47 -18.19
C SER A 87 -9.18 9.95 -18.22
N GLU A 88 -9.80 10.47 -17.17
CA GLU A 88 -10.24 11.87 -17.18
C GLU A 88 -9.12 12.85 -16.79
N LEU A 89 -8.96 13.88 -17.63
CA LEU A 89 -8.14 15.07 -17.42
C LEU A 89 -6.65 14.81 -17.09
N LYS A 90 -5.88 14.63 -18.18
CA LYS A 90 -4.41 14.76 -18.29
C LYS A 90 -3.57 13.54 -17.85
N ASP A 91 -3.99 12.81 -16.83
CA ASP A 91 -3.26 11.64 -16.35
C ASP A 91 -4.03 10.34 -16.61
N LYS A 92 -3.45 9.44 -17.41
CA LYS A 92 -3.93 8.07 -17.58
C LYS A 92 -3.44 7.24 -16.39
N VAL A 93 -4.35 6.77 -15.54
CA VAL A 93 -4.00 6.01 -14.32
C VAL A 93 -4.62 4.62 -14.35
N LEU A 94 -3.79 3.61 -14.17
CA LEU A 94 -4.22 2.22 -13.98
C LEU A 94 -4.28 1.92 -12.49
N HIS A 95 -5.47 1.59 -11.99
CA HIS A 95 -5.74 1.29 -10.59
C HIS A 95 -5.83 -0.22 -10.40
N PHE A 96 -5.17 -0.71 -9.36
CA PHE A 96 -5.28 -2.08 -8.89
C PHE A 96 -5.83 -2.06 -7.47
N LEU A 97 -7.04 -2.62 -7.29
CA LEU A 97 -7.56 -2.91 -5.96
C LEU A 97 -6.92 -4.22 -5.48
N LEU A 98 -6.21 -4.17 -4.36
CA LEU A 98 -5.55 -5.33 -3.77
C LEU A 98 -6.23 -5.72 -2.46
N VAL A 99 -6.19 -7.00 -2.12
CA VAL A 99 -6.74 -7.58 -0.90
C VAL A 99 -5.72 -8.45 -0.18
N LYS A 100 -5.67 -8.37 1.16
CA LYS A 100 -4.88 -9.22 2.05
C LYS A 100 -5.76 -9.63 3.23
N ASP A 101 -5.72 -10.90 3.60
CA ASP A 101 -6.41 -11.36 4.82
C ASP A 101 -5.53 -11.03 6.03
N VAL A 102 -6.08 -10.29 7.00
CA VAL A 102 -5.38 -9.83 8.20
C VAL A 102 -6.15 -10.23 9.45
N ILE A 103 -5.43 -10.40 10.55
CA ILE A 103 -5.97 -10.65 11.89
C ILE A 103 -6.10 -9.34 12.68
N ASP A 104 -5.24 -8.38 12.38
CA ASP A 104 -5.15 -7.08 13.05
C ASP A 104 -4.73 -6.00 12.06
N ASP A 105 -5.21 -4.77 12.25
CA ASP A 105 -4.97 -3.65 11.34
C ASP A 105 -3.48 -3.26 11.22
N SER A 106 -2.64 -3.61 12.21
CA SER A 106 -1.18 -3.43 12.11
C SER A 106 -0.56 -4.20 10.94
N GLN A 107 -1.19 -5.30 10.50
CA GLN A 107 -0.72 -6.14 9.39
C GLN A 107 -0.97 -5.52 8.00
N ILE A 108 -1.80 -4.46 7.93
CA ILE A 108 -2.11 -3.75 6.68
C ILE A 108 -0.84 -3.08 6.13
N SER A 109 -0.04 -2.45 6.99
CA SER A 109 1.19 -1.76 6.59
C SER A 109 2.46 -2.57 6.85
N GLU A 110 2.35 -3.84 7.24
CA GLU A 110 3.52 -4.67 7.55
C GLU A 110 4.43 -4.80 6.31
N GLY A 111 5.69 -4.34 6.46
CA GLY A 111 6.66 -4.33 5.37
C GLY A 111 6.43 -3.23 4.32
N ILE A 112 5.47 -2.32 4.53
CA ILE A 112 5.16 -1.20 3.62
C ILE A 112 5.35 0.11 4.36
N TYR A 113 6.36 0.88 3.96
CA TYR A 113 6.55 2.25 4.43
C TYR A 113 5.98 3.22 3.39
N VAL A 114 5.11 4.13 3.80
CA VAL A 114 4.51 5.11 2.89
C VAL A 114 5.04 6.49 3.20
N LYS A 115 5.65 7.12 2.20
CA LYS A 115 5.97 8.55 2.25
C LYS A 115 4.79 9.34 1.66
N PRO A 116 4.13 10.20 2.44
CA PRO A 116 3.02 11.01 1.95
C PRO A 116 3.39 11.78 0.69
N LYS A 117 2.46 11.86 -0.26
CA LYS A 117 2.62 12.75 -1.41
C LYS A 117 2.71 14.17 -0.85
N LYS A 118 3.80 14.88 -1.11
CA LYS A 118 3.89 16.30 -0.73
C LYS A 118 2.73 17.03 -1.40
N THR A 119 1.77 17.51 -0.62
CA THR A 119 0.84 18.52 -1.10
C THR A 119 1.70 19.70 -1.54
N LYS A 120 1.64 20.09 -2.81
CA LYS A 120 2.20 21.40 -3.19
C LYS A 120 1.47 22.40 -2.31
N GLU A 121 2.19 23.18 -1.49
CA GLU A 121 1.54 24.30 -0.83
C GLU A 121 0.84 25.12 -1.91
N PRO A 122 -0.43 25.54 -1.69
CA PRO A 122 -1.04 26.47 -2.61
C PRO A 122 -0.09 27.65 -2.78
N TYR A 123 0.12 28.07 -4.02
CA TYR A 123 0.95 29.23 -4.31
C TYR A 123 0.53 30.37 -3.40
N LYS A 124 1.44 30.84 -2.54
CA LYS A 124 1.27 32.03 -1.74
C LYS A 124 1.86 33.17 -2.56
N PRO A 125 1.06 34.10 -3.09
CA PRO A 125 1.59 35.29 -3.75
C PRO A 125 2.53 36.01 -2.78
N GLY A 126 3.70 36.43 -3.27
CA GLY A 126 4.55 37.37 -2.53
C GLY A 126 3.78 38.66 -2.23
N LYS A 127 4.23 39.45 -1.24
CA LYS A 127 3.59 40.71 -0.86
C LYS A 127 3.43 41.70 -2.03
N ASP A 128 4.22 41.52 -3.09
CA ASP A 128 4.30 42.41 -4.24
C ASP A 128 3.70 41.82 -5.53
N GLY A 129 3.06 40.64 -5.45
CA GLY A 129 2.21 40.10 -6.54
C GLY A 129 2.92 39.64 -7.81
N ASP A 130 4.25 39.62 -7.85
CA ASP A 130 5.05 39.32 -9.04
C ASP A 130 5.83 38.01 -8.89
N GLY A 131 5.12 36.90 -9.08
CA GLY A 131 5.77 35.60 -9.23
C GLY A 131 4.93 34.70 -10.10
N VAL A 132 4.73 35.09 -11.36
CA VAL A 132 4.22 34.18 -12.39
C VAL A 132 5.43 33.48 -13.01
N TYR A 133 5.31 32.15 -13.12
CA TYR A 133 6.22 31.13 -13.67
C TYR A 133 7.09 30.38 -12.66
#